data_AF-A0A7X5D862-F1
#
_entry.id   AF-A0A7X5D862-F1
#
_cell.length_a   1.000
_cell.length_b   1.000
_cell.length_c   1.000
_cell.angle_alpha   90.00
_cell.angle_beta   90.00
_cell.angle_gamma   90.00
#
_symmetry.space_group_name_H-M   'P 1'
#
loop_
_entity.id
_entity.type
_entity.pdbx_description
1 polymer ?
#
loop_
_entity_poly.entity_id
_entity_poly.type
_entity_poly.pdbx_seq_one_letter_code
_entity_poly.pdbx_strand_id
1 'polypeptide(L)'
;MEDYNYCIIPLTTEPNQQMYVKVPIDNKNISFLLTIKYNSQAGYWNIDIANGSTGEIILSGLPLLASEYPAANVLEQYSYLQIGSMYVIKINDSIKKENPDITNLGTDFILVWGDTIE
;
A
#
# COMPACT_ATOMS: atom_id res chain seq x y z
N MET A 1 -5.56 22.33 -11.95
CA MET A 1 -4.88 21.24 -11.24
C MET A 1 -6.01 20.43 -10.65
N GLU A 2 -6.20 19.18 -11.08
CA GLU A 2 -7.16 18.30 -10.41
C GLU A 2 -6.62 18.01 -9.00
N ASP A 3 -7.46 18.20 -7.99
CA ASP A 3 -7.11 17.88 -6.60
C ASP A 3 -7.26 16.36 -6.44
N TYR A 4 -6.14 15.66 -6.33
CA TYR A 4 -6.12 14.22 -6.04
C TYR A 4 -6.28 13.97 -4.54
N ASN A 5 -7.13 13.03 -4.18
CA ASN A 5 -7.26 12.53 -2.82
C ASN A 5 -6.26 11.43 -2.57
N TYR A 6 -5.65 11.45 -1.37
CA TYR A 6 -4.82 10.36 -0.87
C TYR A 6 -4.84 10.33 0.66
N CYS A 7 -4.48 9.19 1.23
CA CYS A 7 -4.19 9.05 2.64
C CYS A 7 -2.92 8.23 2.88
N ILE A 8 -2.33 8.40 4.06
CA ILE A 8 -1.25 7.54 4.55
C ILE A 8 -1.88 6.41 5.34
N ILE A 9 -1.59 5.18 4.96
CA ILE A 9 -2.04 3.99 5.69
C ILE A 9 -1.14 3.82 6.93
N PRO A 10 -1.69 3.73 8.14
CA PRO A 10 -0.92 3.75 9.39
C PRO A 10 -0.28 2.37 9.67
N LEU A 11 0.69 1.99 8.85
CA LEU A 11 1.42 0.74 9.00
C LEU A 11 2.41 0.80 10.16
N THR A 12 2.74 -0.36 10.71
CA THR A 12 3.80 -0.57 11.70
C THR A 12 4.75 -1.68 11.23
N THR A 13 5.71 -2.05 12.08
CA THR A 13 6.61 -3.19 11.85
C THR A 13 6.11 -4.51 12.46
N GLU A 14 4.89 -4.54 13.00
CA GLU A 14 4.33 -5.79 13.53
C GLU A 14 4.05 -6.78 12.38
N PRO A 15 4.46 -8.06 12.50
CA PRO A 15 4.11 -9.05 11.49
C PRO A 15 2.62 -9.41 11.59
N ASN A 16 1.97 -9.67 10.46
CA ASN A 16 0.56 -10.09 10.35
C ASN A 16 -0.45 -9.04 10.87
N GLN A 17 -0.17 -7.76 10.63
CA GLN A 17 -1.12 -6.68 10.93
C GLN A 17 -2.41 -6.87 10.12
N GLN A 18 -3.55 -6.63 10.76
CA GLN A 18 -4.84 -6.61 10.10
C GLN A 18 -5.57 -5.32 10.48
N MET A 19 -6.06 -4.58 9.48
CA MET A 19 -6.73 -3.31 9.71
C MET A 19 -7.83 -3.02 8.70
N TYR A 20 -8.88 -2.36 9.18
CA TYR A 20 -9.90 -1.77 8.31
C TYR A 20 -9.51 -0.34 7.98
N VAL A 21 -9.54 0.00 6.70
CA VAL A 21 -9.25 1.35 6.22
C VAL A 21 -10.36 1.82 5.30
N LYS A 22 -10.57 3.14 5.27
CA LYS A 22 -11.45 3.80 4.31
C LYS A 22 -10.61 4.76 3.48
N VAL A 23 -10.54 4.51 2.18
CA VAL A 23 -9.69 5.27 1.27
C VAL A 23 -10.58 6.10 0.34
N PRO A 24 -10.36 7.42 0.23
CA PRO A 24 -10.99 8.24 -0.79
C PRO A 24 -10.33 7.94 -2.14
N ILE A 25 -11.10 7.40 -3.08
CA ILE A 25 -10.69 6.98 -4.42
C ILE A 25 -11.77 7.43 -5.40
N ASP A 26 -11.40 8.27 -6.36
CA ASP A 26 -12.22 8.72 -7.49
C ASP A 26 -13.60 9.25 -7.04
N ASN A 27 -13.58 10.14 -6.04
CA ASN A 27 -14.74 10.74 -5.37
C ASN A 27 -15.64 9.76 -4.59
N LYS A 28 -15.15 8.54 -4.30
CA LYS A 28 -15.84 7.54 -3.47
C LYS A 28 -14.98 7.20 -2.26
N ASN A 29 -15.63 6.89 -1.14
CA ASN A 29 -14.92 6.34 0.02
C ASN A 29 -15.08 4.83 0.05
N ILE A 30 -14.04 4.09 -0.35
CA ILE A 30 -14.07 2.62 -0.43
C ILE A 30 -13.49 2.05 0.87
N SER A 31 -14.17 1.06 1.44
CA SER A 31 -13.72 0.38 2.67
C SER A 31 -13.00 -0.91 2.34
N PHE A 32 -11.82 -1.10 2.92
CA PHE A 32 -10.98 -2.28 2.72
C PHE A 32 -10.61 -2.92 4.04
N LEU A 33 -10.38 -4.23 4.00
CA LEU A 33 -9.68 -4.98 5.02
C LEU A 33 -8.29 -5.32 4.48
N LEU A 34 -7.25 -4.86 5.16
CA LEU A 34 -5.86 -5.08 4.81
C LEU A 34 -5.24 -6.12 5.71
N THR A 35 -4.42 -7.00 5.15
CA THR A 35 -3.53 -7.88 5.92
C THR A 35 -2.09 -7.70 5.45
N ILE A 36 -1.19 -7.32 6.35
CA ILE A 36 0.20 -7.01 6.04
C ILE A 36 1.10 -8.06 6.69
N LYS A 37 1.93 -8.71 5.88
CA LYS A 37 2.76 -9.85 6.29
C LYS A 37 4.20 -9.62 5.89
N TYR A 38 5.14 -9.92 6.78
CA TYR A 38 6.56 -9.92 6.41
C TYR A 38 6.96 -11.29 5.88
N ASN A 39 7.47 -11.35 4.65
CA ASN A 39 8.08 -12.55 4.09
C ASN A 39 9.53 -12.62 4.52
N SER A 40 9.82 -13.33 5.62
CA SER A 40 11.17 -13.43 6.17
C SER A 40 12.17 -14.15 5.26
N GLN A 41 11.70 -14.99 4.33
CA GLN A 41 12.56 -15.71 3.38
C GLN A 41 13.01 -14.79 2.24
N ALA A 42 12.11 -13.93 1.78
CA ALA A 42 12.37 -13.03 0.66
C ALA A 42 12.78 -11.60 1.07
N GLY A 43 12.61 -11.25 2.35
CA GLY A 43 13.08 -9.99 2.92
C GLY A 43 12.21 -8.77 2.57
N TYR A 44 10.91 -8.95 2.32
CA TYR A 44 10.00 -7.85 2.00
C TYR A 44 8.61 -8.05 2.62
N TRP A 45 7.83 -6.98 2.62
CA TRP A 45 6.44 -6.97 3.10
C TRP A 45 5.46 -7.26 1.97
N ASN A 46 4.39 -7.98 2.28
CA ASN A 46 3.27 -8.23 1.39
C ASN A 46 1.98 -7.64 1.96
N ILE A 47 1.07 -7.23 1.08
CA ILE A 47 -0.28 -6.80 1.42
C ILE A 47 -1.32 -7.68 0.72
N ASP A 48 -2.31 -8.12 1.50
CA ASP A 48 -3.59 -8.63 1.00
C ASP A 48 -4.64 -7.51 1.12
N ILE A 49 -5.46 -7.34 0.09
CA ILE A 49 -6.53 -6.35 0.01
C ILE A 49 -7.85 -7.09 -0.15
N ALA A 50 -8.78 -6.87 0.78
CA ALA A 50 -10.12 -7.44 0.74
C ALA A 50 -11.18 -6.34 0.85
N ASN A 51 -12.38 -6.61 0.37
CA ASN A 51 -13.54 -5.74 0.57
C ASN A 51 -13.84 -5.63 2.07
N GLY A 52 -13.89 -4.41 2.60
CA GLY A 52 -14.06 -4.17 4.03
C GLY A 52 -15.44 -4.52 4.58
N SER A 53 -16.45 -4.73 3.74
CA SER A 53 -17.81 -5.13 4.16
C SER A 53 -18.06 -6.62 4.02
N THR A 54 -17.59 -7.25 2.94
CA THR A 54 -17.85 -8.66 2.64
C THR A 54 -16.73 -9.59 3.09
N GLY A 55 -15.50 -9.06 3.26
CA GLY A 55 -14.30 -9.87 3.50
C GLY A 55 -13.79 -10.61 2.26
N GLU A 56 -14.41 -10.40 1.10
CA GLU A 56 -13.97 -11.01 -0.16
C GLU A 56 -12.60 -10.48 -0.56
N ILE A 57 -11.65 -11.38 -0.84
CA ILE A 57 -10.30 -11.02 -1.28
C ILE A 57 -10.37 -10.40 -2.68
N ILE A 58 -9.80 -9.21 -2.83
CA ILE A 58 -9.68 -8.49 -4.10
C ILE A 58 -8.31 -8.80 -4.72
N LEU A 59 -7.24 -8.63 -3.94
CA LEU A 59 -5.86 -8.96 -4.32
C LEU A 59 -5.13 -9.59 -3.13
N SER A 60 -4.18 -10.48 -3.39
CA SER A 60 -3.40 -11.15 -2.35
C SER A 60 -1.93 -11.22 -2.71
N GLY A 61 -1.08 -11.03 -1.70
CA GLY A 61 0.35 -11.23 -1.80
C GLY A 61 1.11 -10.14 -2.54
N LEU A 62 0.54 -8.96 -2.74
CA LEU A 62 1.22 -7.86 -3.44
C LEU A 62 2.45 -7.40 -2.66
N PRO A 63 3.64 -7.29 -3.27
CA PRO A 63 4.83 -6.84 -2.57
C PRO A 63 4.80 -5.32 -2.36
N LEU A 64 5.15 -4.86 -1.16
CA LEU A 64 5.28 -3.45 -0.81
C LEU A 64 6.73 -2.99 -1.04
N LEU A 65 7.01 -2.60 -2.29
CA LEU A 65 8.34 -2.13 -2.72
C LEU A 65 8.30 -0.63 -2.99
N ALA A 66 9.37 0.08 -2.56
CA ALA A 66 9.54 1.50 -2.87
C ALA A 66 10.26 1.64 -4.22
N SER A 67 9.53 1.29 -5.28
CA SER A 67 10.01 1.35 -6.66
C SER A 67 9.91 2.76 -7.24
N GLU A 68 10.72 3.04 -8.26
CA GLU A 68 10.64 4.27 -9.05
C GLU A 68 9.75 4.10 -10.29
N TYR A 69 9.34 5.21 -10.89
CA TYR A 69 8.60 5.23 -12.15
C TYR A 69 9.35 4.43 -13.24
N PRO A 70 8.66 3.62 -14.05
CA PRO A 70 7.19 3.47 -14.13
C PRO A 70 6.59 2.50 -13.11
N ALA A 71 7.38 1.66 -12.44
CA ALA A 71 6.88 0.59 -11.57
C ALA A 71 6.52 1.04 -10.13
N ALA A 72 6.39 2.35 -9.89
CA ALA A 72 6.13 2.90 -8.55
C ALA A 72 4.71 2.63 -8.06
N ASN A 73 3.73 2.60 -8.97
CA ASN A 73 2.34 2.31 -8.62
C ASN A 73 2.14 0.79 -8.51
N VAL A 74 2.03 0.30 -7.27
CA VAL A 74 1.84 -1.13 -6.97
C VAL A 74 0.54 -1.66 -7.58
N LEU A 75 -0.45 -0.81 -7.83
CA LEU A 75 -1.76 -1.17 -8.36
C LEU A 75 -1.92 -0.93 -9.87
N GLU A 76 -0.87 -0.48 -10.59
CA GLU A 76 -0.97 -0.09 -12.00
C GLU A 76 -1.55 -1.20 -12.90
N GLN A 77 -1.04 -2.43 -12.76
CA GLN A 77 -1.50 -3.60 -13.53
C GLN A 77 -2.94 -4.02 -13.17
N TYR A 78 -3.50 -3.45 -12.12
CA TYR A 78 -4.83 -3.73 -11.60
C TYR A 78 -5.78 -2.53 -11.74
N SER A 79 -5.45 -1.55 -12.58
CA SER A 79 -6.25 -0.33 -12.79
C SER A 79 -7.72 -0.62 -13.16
N TYR A 80 -7.98 -1.74 -13.84
CA TYR A 80 -9.34 -2.20 -14.16
C TYR A 80 -10.23 -2.47 -12.93
N LEU A 81 -9.64 -2.66 -11.75
CA LEU A 81 -10.38 -2.84 -10.49
C LEU A 81 -10.87 -1.52 -9.90
N GLN A 82 -10.36 -0.37 -10.38
CA GLN A 82 -10.73 0.96 -9.88
C GLN A 82 -10.59 1.09 -8.36
N ILE A 83 -9.52 0.51 -7.82
CA ILE A 83 -9.14 0.58 -6.41
C ILE A 83 -8.01 1.58 -6.17
N GLY A 84 -7.83 2.56 -7.06
CA GLY A 84 -6.89 3.64 -6.88
C GLY A 84 -5.43 3.28 -7.17
N SER A 85 -4.52 4.12 -6.71
CA SER A 85 -3.07 3.98 -6.88
C SER A 85 -2.37 3.90 -5.53
N MET A 86 -1.38 3.00 -5.42
CA MET A 86 -0.71 2.71 -4.17
C MET A 86 0.81 2.81 -4.33
N TYR A 87 1.46 3.54 -3.43
CA TYR A 87 2.88 3.82 -3.49
C TYR A 87 3.53 3.59 -2.12
N VAL A 88 4.68 2.92 -2.11
CA VAL A 88 5.56 2.89 -0.94
C VAL A 88 6.59 3.98 -1.11
N ILE A 89 6.60 4.97 -0.22
CA ILE A 89 7.45 6.15 -0.33
C ILE A 89 8.50 6.11 0.77
N LYS A 90 9.77 6.19 0.38
CA LYS A 90 10.87 6.45 1.31
C LYS A 90 10.82 7.91 1.74
N ILE A 91 10.63 8.18 3.03
CA ILE A 91 10.55 9.54 3.58
C ILE A 91 11.77 9.93 4.40
N ASN A 92 12.65 8.97 4.69
CA ASN A 92 13.92 9.22 5.34
C ASN A 92 15.07 9.06 4.34
N ASP A 93 15.64 10.17 3.88
CA ASP A 93 16.74 10.15 2.91
C ASP A 93 18.06 9.63 3.49
N SER A 94 18.18 9.55 4.82
CA SER A 94 19.42 9.09 5.47
C SER A 94 19.60 7.56 5.38
N ILE A 95 18.54 6.81 5.08
CA ILE A 95 18.61 5.36 4.93
C ILE A 95 19.02 4.96 3.51
N LYS A 96 20.02 4.07 3.43
CA LYS A 96 20.55 3.50 2.17
C LYS A 96 19.74 2.33 1.63
N LYS A 97 18.72 1.87 2.35
CA LYS A 97 17.87 0.77 1.89
C LYS A 97 16.94 1.30 0.80
N GLU A 98 16.74 0.48 -0.21
CA GLU A 98 15.80 0.78 -1.30
C GLU A 98 14.37 0.36 -0.95
N ASN A 99 14.19 -0.60 -0.04
CA ASN A 99 12.89 -1.14 0.32
C ASN A 99 12.70 -1.22 1.84
N PRO A 100 11.44 -1.20 2.33
CA PRO A 100 11.15 -1.44 3.72
C PRO A 100 11.53 -2.86 4.13
N ASP A 101 12.03 -3.01 5.35
CA ASP A 101 12.23 -4.28 6.01
C ASP A 101 11.50 -4.33 7.36
N ILE A 102 11.77 -5.36 8.15
CA ILE A 102 11.12 -5.58 9.44
C ILE A 102 11.31 -4.43 10.46
N THR A 103 12.19 -3.47 10.21
CA THR A 103 12.55 -2.43 11.18
C THR A 103 12.01 -1.04 10.87
N ASN A 104 11.48 -0.80 9.67
CA ASN A 104 11.26 0.57 9.20
C ASN A 104 10.01 0.81 8.34
N LEU A 105 9.10 -0.18 8.25
CA LEU A 105 7.77 0.03 7.68
C LEU A 105 6.91 0.90 8.62
N GLY A 106 6.30 1.94 8.06
CA GLY A 106 5.51 2.92 8.82
C GLY A 106 6.31 4.08 9.39
N THR A 107 7.65 4.05 9.32
CA THR A 107 8.53 5.11 9.85
C THR A 107 9.43 5.71 8.77
N ASP A 108 10.36 4.94 8.20
CA ASP A 108 11.23 5.43 7.12
C ASP A 108 10.59 5.23 5.74
N PHE A 109 9.68 4.26 5.64
CA PHE A 109 8.86 3.98 4.47
C PHE A 109 7.38 4.03 4.83
N ILE A 110 6.60 4.79 4.10
CA ILE A 110 5.14 4.91 4.30
C ILE A 110 4.38 4.37 3.10
N LEU A 111 3.16 3.87 3.34
CA LEU A 111 2.24 3.48 2.29
C LEU A 111 1.25 4.62 2.05
N VAL A 112 1.24 5.15 0.84
CA VAL A 112 0.27 6.15 0.38
C VAL A 112 -0.71 5.48 -0.57
N TRP A 113 -2.00 5.76 -0.39
CA TRP A 113 -3.07 5.22 -1.24
C TRP A 113 -4.12 6.30 -1.49
N GLY A 114 -4.52 6.44 -2.76
CA GLY A 114 -5.51 7.44 -3.17
C GLY A 114 -6.09 7.15 -4.54
N ASP A 115 -6.51 8.22 -5.22
CA ASP A 115 -7.15 8.20 -6.53
C ASP A 115 -6.37 7.40 -7.60
N THR A 116 -7.10 6.97 -8.63
CA THR A 116 -6.51 6.26 -9.77
C THR A 116 -5.66 7.23 -10.60
N ILE A 117 -4.43 6.83 -10.91
CA ILE A 117 -3.47 7.59 -11.72
C ILE A 117 -3.08 6.69 -12.90
N GLU A 118 -3.34 7.19 -14.11
CA GLU A 118 -2.94 6.60 -15.39
C GLU A 118 -1.62 7.19 -15.92
#